data_AF-A8UND5-F1
#
_entry.id   AF-A8UND5-F1
#
_cell.length_a   1.000
_cell.length_b   1.000
_cell.length_c   1.000
_cell.angle_alpha   90.00
_cell.angle_beta   90.00
_cell.angle_gamma   90.00
#
_symmetry.space_group_name_H-M   'P 1'
#
loop_
_entity.id
_entity.type
_entity.pdbx_description
1 polymer ?
#
loop_
_entity_poly.entity_id
_entity_poly.type
_entity_poly.pdbx_seq_one_letter_code
_entity_poly.pdbx_strand_id
1 'polypeptide(L)'
;MSIIKNIREQNGYTQAELAKQTGLSLRTIQRLESSNKEPKGYTLKMLSEVFDMEPLLLQEKFQNIEKSQNSEKTSIQLLNLSILSFIGIPFGNLIFPFILWRKNRKSKLVDEVGRRIINFQIIWWIIFSMLLCISPFISRKFLSNTQIILYVLFVGYAFNVVIVFITAMKLRRNDFNFLKTSLRLL
;
A
#
# COMPACT_ATOMS: atom_id res chain seq x y z
N MET A 1 -3.67 -2.50 16.97
CA MET A 1 -4.54 -2.50 18.17
C MET A 1 -5.88 -1.91 17.77
N SER A 2 -7.01 -2.48 18.17
CA SER A 2 -8.32 -1.87 17.87
C SER A 2 -8.62 -0.68 18.77
N ILE A 3 -9.46 0.25 18.29
CA ILE A 3 -9.80 1.48 19.01
C ILE A 3 -10.46 1.15 20.35
N ILE A 4 -11.43 0.23 20.33
CA ILE A 4 -12.18 -0.18 21.52
C ILE A 4 -11.27 -0.89 22.51
N LYS A 5 -10.38 -1.76 22.04
CA LYS A 5 -9.41 -2.44 22.92
C LYS A 5 -8.50 -1.44 23.62
N ASN A 6 -8.00 -0.42 22.90
CA ASN A 6 -7.14 0.61 23.46
C ASN A 6 -7.87 1.43 24.53
N ILE A 7 -9.08 1.92 24.24
CA ILE A 7 -9.89 2.68 25.19
C ILE A 7 -10.26 1.82 26.41
N ARG A 8 -10.60 0.55 26.21
CA ARG A 8 -10.91 -0.39 27.30
C ARG A 8 -9.72 -0.56 28.25
N GLU A 9 -8.54 -0.79 27.70
CA GLU A 9 -7.31 -0.98 28.49
C GLU A 9 -6.88 0.30 29.21
N GLN A 10 -7.06 1.47 28.58
CA GLN A 10 -6.83 2.76 29.23
C GLN A 10 -7.75 2.99 30.44
N ASN A 11 -8.99 2.50 30.37
CA ASN A 11 -9.94 2.55 31.48
C ASN A 11 -9.81 1.37 32.45
N GLY A 12 -8.86 0.45 32.23
CA GLY A 12 -8.59 -0.68 33.13
C GLY A 12 -9.62 -1.81 33.12
N TYR A 13 -10.55 -1.83 32.16
CA TYR A 13 -11.61 -2.84 32.14
C TYR A 13 -11.17 -4.16 31.50
N THR A 14 -11.62 -5.29 32.01
CA THR A 14 -11.59 -6.57 31.27
C THR A 14 -12.68 -6.61 30.19
N GLN A 15 -12.59 -7.53 29.22
CA GLN A 15 -13.65 -7.70 28.21
C GLN A 15 -15.01 -8.05 28.86
N ALA A 16 -14.99 -8.83 29.94
CA ALA A 16 -16.19 -9.21 30.69
C ALA A 16 -16.77 -8.05 31.49
N GLU A 17 -15.93 -7.20 32.09
CA GLU A 17 -16.37 -5.98 32.77
C GLU A 17 -17.00 -4.99 31.80
N LEU A 18 -16.36 -4.75 30.66
CA LEU A 18 -16.91 -3.86 29.63
C LEU A 18 -18.27 -4.38 29.13
N ALA A 19 -18.38 -5.68 28.89
CA ALA A 19 -19.64 -6.32 28.51
C ALA A 19 -20.74 -6.08 29.57
N LYS A 20 -20.41 -6.28 30.84
CA LYS A 20 -21.34 -6.06 31.96
C LYS A 20 -21.77 -4.59 32.08
N GLN A 21 -20.84 -3.64 31.98
CA GLN A 21 -21.14 -2.21 32.12
C GLN A 21 -21.94 -1.66 30.92
N THR A 22 -21.64 -2.12 29.72
CA THR A 22 -22.34 -1.68 28.50
C THR A 22 -23.66 -2.41 28.25
N GLY A 23 -23.96 -3.46 29.02
CA GLY A 23 -25.09 -4.36 28.77
C GLY A 23 -24.97 -5.19 27.49
N LEU A 24 -23.80 -5.20 26.84
CA LEU A 24 -23.53 -5.96 25.62
C LEU A 24 -23.01 -7.36 25.96
N SER A 25 -23.26 -8.33 25.08
CA SER A 25 -22.66 -9.66 25.25
C SER A 25 -21.13 -9.63 25.13
N LEU A 26 -20.43 -10.51 25.86
CA LEU A 26 -18.98 -10.68 25.74
C LEU A 26 -18.55 -10.91 24.27
N ARG A 27 -19.32 -11.72 23.53
CA ARG A 27 -19.09 -11.98 22.10
C ARG A 27 -19.21 -10.72 21.25
N THR A 28 -20.10 -9.80 21.61
CA THR A 28 -20.25 -8.50 20.93
C THR A 28 -18.99 -7.67 21.14
N ILE A 29 -18.50 -7.54 22.37
CA ILE A 29 -17.26 -6.82 22.69
C ILE A 29 -16.07 -7.41 21.93
N GLN A 30 -15.91 -8.74 21.95
CA GLN A 30 -14.85 -9.42 21.21
C GLN A 30 -14.90 -9.16 19.71
N ARG A 31 -16.11 -9.20 19.11
CA ARG A 31 -16.30 -8.91 17.68
C ARG A 31 -16.00 -7.45 17.35
N LEU A 32 -16.38 -6.51 18.21
CA LEU A 32 -16.08 -5.09 18.05
C LEU A 32 -14.56 -4.84 18.09
N GLU A 33 -13.86 -5.46 19.05
CA GLU A 33 -12.40 -5.39 19.14
C GLU A 33 -11.70 -6.07 17.96
N SER A 34 -12.28 -7.12 17.38
CA SER A 34 -11.67 -7.86 16.26
C SER A 34 -11.96 -7.22 14.90
N SER A 35 -13.17 -6.70 14.68
CA SER A 35 -13.58 -6.11 13.40
C SER A 35 -13.04 -4.71 13.19
N ASN A 36 -12.71 -3.99 14.27
CA ASN A 36 -12.27 -2.59 14.26
C ASN A 36 -13.19 -1.66 13.43
N LYS A 37 -14.46 -2.05 13.29
CA LYS A 37 -15.49 -1.27 12.59
C LYS A 37 -16.18 -0.34 13.58
N GLU A 38 -16.57 0.83 13.06
CA GLU A 38 -17.34 1.82 13.79
C GLU A 38 -18.66 1.22 14.32
N PRO A 39 -18.92 1.24 15.64
CA PRO A 39 -20.21 0.84 16.21
C PRO A 39 -21.27 1.88 15.87
N LYS A 40 -22.53 1.44 15.71
CA LYS A 40 -23.67 2.31 15.34
C LYS A 40 -24.84 2.18 16.32
N GLY A 41 -25.65 3.23 16.41
CA GLY A 41 -26.89 3.25 17.19
C GLY A 41 -26.66 2.92 18.67
N TYR A 42 -27.45 1.98 19.19
CA TYR A 42 -27.41 1.58 20.60
C TYR A 42 -26.01 1.20 21.10
N THR A 43 -25.24 0.44 20.31
CA THR A 43 -23.89 0.02 20.68
C THR A 43 -22.93 1.20 20.83
N LEU A 44 -23.02 2.19 19.94
CA LEU A 44 -22.21 3.41 20.04
C LEU A 44 -22.58 4.18 21.30
N LYS A 45 -23.87 4.34 21.58
CA LYS A 45 -24.38 5.04 22.76
C LYS A 45 -23.85 4.40 24.06
N MET A 46 -24.04 3.09 24.24
CA MET A 46 -23.61 2.40 25.47
C MET A 46 -22.09 2.45 25.68
N LEU A 47 -21.30 2.33 24.61
CA LEU A 47 -19.84 2.44 24.70
C LEU A 47 -19.42 3.87 25.04
N SER A 48 -20.07 4.87 24.47
CA SER A 48 -19.79 6.28 24.71
C SER A 48 -20.10 6.66 26.16
N GLU A 49 -21.21 6.18 26.70
CA GLU A 49 -21.60 6.35 28.11
C GLU A 49 -20.58 5.71 29.07
N VAL A 50 -20.17 4.46 28.83
CA VAL A 50 -19.21 3.74 29.69
C VAL A 50 -17.80 4.32 29.61
N PHE A 51 -17.42 4.85 28.44
CA PHE A 51 -16.11 5.47 28.23
C PHE A 51 -16.08 6.97 28.55
N ASP A 52 -17.18 7.53 29.07
CA ASP A 52 -17.33 8.95 29.37
C ASP A 52 -16.86 9.86 28.21
N MET A 53 -17.26 9.50 26.99
CA MET A 53 -16.92 10.22 25.77
C MET A 53 -18.18 10.57 24.98
N GLU A 54 -18.16 11.71 24.30
CA GLU A 54 -19.23 12.06 23.38
C GLU A 54 -19.25 11.07 22.19
N PRO A 55 -20.43 10.59 21.75
CA PRO A 55 -20.54 9.67 20.62
C PRO A 55 -19.86 10.16 19.34
N LEU A 56 -19.90 11.47 19.09
CA LEU A 56 -19.23 12.13 17.98
C LEU A 56 -17.71 11.96 18.04
N LEU A 57 -17.09 12.18 19.21
CA LEU A 57 -15.65 12.01 19.40
C LEU A 57 -15.20 10.56 19.21
N LEU A 58 -15.99 9.60 19.70
CA LEU A 58 -15.71 8.18 19.49
C LEU A 58 -15.80 7.83 18.00
N GLN A 59 -16.82 8.33 17.30
CA GLN A 59 -17.01 8.16 15.86
C GLN A 59 -15.86 8.76 15.04
N GLU A 60 -15.42 9.98 15.37
CA GLU A 60 -14.28 10.64 14.72
C GLU A 60 -12.99 9.83 14.83
N LYS A 61 -12.75 9.15 15.96
CA LYS A 61 -11.59 8.26 16.10
C LYS A 61 -11.60 7.13 15.06
N PHE A 62 -12.76 6.52 14.77
CA PHE A 62 -12.87 5.50 13.72
C PHE A 62 -12.67 6.09 12.33
N GLN A 63 -13.32 7.22 12.04
CA GLN A 63 -13.22 7.89 10.75
C GLN A 63 -11.79 8.33 10.43
N ASN A 64 -11.05 8.85 11.42
CA ASN A 64 -9.67 9.27 11.25
C ASN A 64 -8.74 8.11 10.89
N ILE A 65 -8.94 6.94 11.49
CA ILE A 65 -8.17 5.73 11.14
C ILE A 65 -8.52 5.24 9.74
N GLU A 66 -9.81 5.18 9.39
CA GLU A 66 -10.25 4.76 8.05
C GLU A 66 -9.72 5.74 6.98
N LYS A 67 -9.78 7.04 7.23
CA LYS A 67 -9.21 8.08 6.36
C LYS A 67 -7.70 7.93 6.21
N SER A 68 -6.98 7.64 7.29
CA SER A 68 -5.53 7.37 7.25
C SER A 68 -5.23 6.14 6.38
N GLN A 69 -5.93 5.03 6.60
CA GLN A 69 -5.74 3.80 5.82
C GLN A 69 -6.07 4.00 4.33
N ASN A 70 -7.15 4.72 4.03
CA ASN A 70 -7.51 5.07 2.66
C ASN A 70 -6.45 5.98 2.03
N SER A 71 -5.94 6.97 2.75
CA SER A 71 -4.86 7.85 2.29
C SER A 71 -3.56 7.08 2.00
N GLU A 72 -3.20 6.11 2.84
CA GLU A 72 -2.06 5.22 2.60
C GLU A 72 -2.26 4.40 1.33
N LYS A 73 -3.43 3.78 1.16
CA LYS A 73 -3.77 2.99 -0.03
C LYS A 73 -3.72 3.83 -1.30
N THR A 74 -4.32 5.02 -1.28
CA THR A 74 -4.27 5.98 -2.40
C THR A 74 -2.83 6.38 -2.70
N SER A 75 -2.01 6.63 -1.67
CA SER A 75 -0.59 6.97 -1.87
C SER A 75 0.18 5.86 -2.58
N ILE A 76 -0.08 4.59 -2.24
CA ILE A 76 0.58 3.44 -2.87
C ILE A 76 0.06 3.19 -4.29
N GLN A 77 -1.25 3.41 -4.52
CA GLN A 77 -1.82 3.36 -5.86
C GLN A 77 -1.19 4.42 -6.77
N LEU A 78 -1.03 5.65 -6.27
CA LEU A 78 -0.37 6.73 -6.99
C LEU A 78 1.10 6.42 -7.24
N LEU A 79 1.80 5.81 -6.28
CA LEU A 79 3.18 5.33 -6.47
C LEU A 79 3.27 4.32 -7.62
N ASN A 80 2.44 3.28 -7.60
CA ASN A 80 2.41 2.27 -8.65
C ASN A 80 2.01 2.87 -10.02
N LEU A 81 1.04 3.78 -10.03
CA LEU A 81 0.59 4.45 -11.26
C LEU A 81 1.66 5.38 -11.82
N SER A 82 2.43 6.06 -10.95
CA SER A 82 3.47 6.99 -11.37
C SER A 82 4.61 6.34 -12.16
N ILE A 83 4.72 5.00 -12.11
CA ILE A 83 5.62 4.23 -12.96
C ILE A 83 5.27 4.42 -14.45
N LEU A 84 3.99 4.59 -14.82
CA LEU A 84 3.56 4.80 -16.24
C LEU A 84 4.02 6.13 -16.84
N SER A 85 4.62 7.03 -16.07
CA SER A 85 5.15 8.29 -16.58
C SER A 85 6.24 8.10 -17.65
N PHE A 86 6.81 6.89 -17.80
CA PHE A 86 7.75 6.59 -18.89
C PHE A 86 7.18 6.80 -20.30
N ILE A 87 5.84 6.79 -20.46
CA ILE A 87 5.20 6.93 -21.78
C ILE A 87 5.43 8.33 -22.36
N GLY A 88 5.40 9.37 -21.51
CA GLY A 88 5.55 10.76 -21.94
C GLY A 88 6.88 11.40 -21.56
N ILE A 89 7.55 10.88 -20.52
CA ILE A 89 8.76 11.49 -19.97
C ILE A 89 9.85 10.42 -19.87
N PRO A 90 11.02 10.61 -20.53
CA PRO A 90 12.13 9.69 -20.37
C PRO A 90 12.54 9.66 -18.90
N PHE A 91 12.76 8.46 -18.39
CA PHE A 91 13.12 8.20 -16.99
C PHE A 91 12.05 8.54 -15.94
N GLY A 92 10.84 8.91 -16.36
CA GLY A 92 9.74 9.24 -15.45
C GLY A 92 9.42 8.09 -14.48
N ASN A 93 9.51 6.85 -14.95
CA ASN A 93 9.23 5.65 -14.14
C ASN A 93 10.12 5.46 -12.91
N LEU A 94 11.23 6.18 -12.80
CA LEU A 94 12.07 6.20 -11.60
C LEU A 94 11.85 7.48 -10.79
N ILE A 95 11.83 8.63 -11.47
CA ILE A 95 11.77 9.95 -10.84
C ILE A 95 10.45 10.15 -10.10
N PHE A 96 9.30 9.89 -10.74
CA PHE A 96 8.00 10.17 -10.13
C PHE A 96 7.70 9.26 -8.94
N PRO A 97 7.87 7.91 -9.01
CA PRO A 97 7.70 7.08 -7.83
C PRO A 97 8.62 7.47 -6.67
N PHE A 98 9.86 7.86 -6.95
CA PHE A 98 10.80 8.30 -5.93
C PHE A 98 10.34 9.58 -5.21
N ILE A 99 9.89 10.59 -5.97
CA ILE A 99 9.36 11.85 -5.42
C ILE A 99 8.11 11.58 -4.57
N LEU A 100 7.16 10.80 -5.10
CA LEU A 100 5.92 10.47 -4.38
C LEU A 100 6.21 9.71 -3.09
N TRP A 101 7.18 8.79 -3.10
CA TRP A 101 7.55 8.01 -1.92
C TRP A 101 8.16 8.93 -0.88
N ARG A 102 9.09 9.82 -1.27
CA ARG A 102 9.72 10.78 -0.36
C ARG A 102 8.70 11.70 0.31
N LYS A 103 7.63 12.07 -0.39
CA LYS A 103 6.53 12.89 0.16
C LYS A 103 5.64 12.12 1.13
N ASN A 104 5.37 10.84 0.85
CA ASN A 104 4.35 10.05 1.55
C ASN A 104 4.90 9.00 2.53
N ARG A 105 6.24 8.90 2.71
CA ARG A 105 6.93 7.95 3.61
C ARG A 105 6.65 8.10 5.12
N LYS A 106 5.68 8.92 5.53
CA LYS A 106 5.33 9.12 6.95
C LYS A 106 4.70 7.86 7.56
N SER A 107 3.93 7.11 6.75
CA SER A 107 3.40 5.81 7.16
C SER A 107 4.40 4.70 6.89
N LYS A 108 4.59 3.80 7.88
CA LYS A 108 5.46 2.62 7.75
C LYS A 108 5.07 1.74 6.56
N LEU A 109 3.76 1.55 6.34
CA LEU A 109 3.25 0.71 5.25
C LEU A 109 3.61 1.32 3.88
N VAL A 110 3.37 2.62 3.70
CA VAL A 110 3.71 3.34 2.46
C VAL A 110 5.21 3.34 2.23
N ASP A 111 6.01 3.50 3.29
CA ASP A 111 7.47 3.49 3.20
C ASP A 111 8.03 2.12 2.78
N GLU A 112 7.56 1.03 3.40
CA GLU A 112 7.98 -0.32 3.07
C GLU A 112 7.59 -0.72 1.64
N VAL A 113 6.35 -0.44 1.23
CA VAL A 113 5.87 -0.76 -0.12
C VAL A 113 6.55 0.12 -1.16
N GLY A 114 6.70 1.42 -0.88
CA GLY A 114 7.36 2.37 -1.78
C GLY A 114 8.82 2.00 -2.04
N ARG A 115 9.58 1.62 -1.00
CA ARG A 115 10.95 1.12 -1.16
C ARG A 115 11.03 -0.13 -2.02
N ARG A 116 10.11 -1.09 -1.86
CA ARG A 116 10.04 -2.29 -2.73
C ARG A 116 9.81 -1.93 -4.20
N ILE A 117 8.86 -1.04 -4.46
CA ILE A 117 8.54 -0.57 -5.82
C ILE A 117 9.77 0.11 -6.44
N ILE A 118 10.40 1.03 -5.72
CA ILE A 118 11.56 1.78 -6.22
C ILE A 118 12.76 0.84 -6.44
N ASN A 119 13.07 -0.05 -5.49
CA ASN A 119 14.14 -1.03 -5.64
C ASN A 119 13.93 -1.91 -6.86
N PHE A 120 12.70 -2.38 -7.09
CA PHE A 120 12.38 -3.14 -8.29
C PHE A 120 12.61 -2.34 -9.58
N GLN A 121 12.19 -1.07 -9.62
CA GLN A 121 12.42 -0.20 -10.78
C GLN A 121 13.91 0.05 -11.05
N ILE A 122 14.73 0.24 -10.01
CA ILE A 122 16.18 0.40 -10.14
C ILE A 122 16.82 -0.87 -10.70
N ILE A 123 16.50 -2.04 -10.14
CA ILE A 123 17.02 -3.33 -10.61
C ILE A 123 16.61 -3.57 -12.07
N TRP A 124 15.34 -3.33 -12.38
CA TRP A 124 14.82 -3.47 -13.74
C TRP A 124 15.55 -2.55 -14.72
N TRP A 125 15.82 -1.31 -14.33
CA TRP A 125 16.58 -0.35 -15.13
C TRP A 125 18.01 -0.81 -15.44
N ILE A 126 18.71 -1.34 -14.45
CA ILE A 126 20.08 -1.86 -14.64
C ILE A 126 20.06 -2.99 -15.66
N ILE A 127 19.14 -3.94 -15.50
CA ILE A 127 18.97 -5.07 -16.43
C ILE A 127 18.60 -4.57 -17.83
N PHE A 128 17.63 -3.66 -17.92
CA PHE A 128 17.15 -3.13 -19.18
C PHE A 128 18.24 -2.34 -19.93
N SER A 129 19.04 -1.54 -19.22
CA SER A 129 20.18 -0.82 -19.77
C SER A 129 21.23 -1.79 -20.32
N MET A 130 21.59 -2.84 -19.58
CA MET A 130 22.49 -3.88 -20.08
C MET A 130 21.96 -4.56 -21.35
N LEU A 131 20.67 -4.91 -21.38
CA LEU A 131 20.04 -5.52 -22.56
C LEU A 131 20.08 -4.59 -23.78
N LEU A 132 19.81 -3.30 -23.60
CA LEU A 132 19.89 -2.32 -24.67
C LEU A 132 21.32 -2.17 -25.21
N CYS A 133 22.33 -2.14 -24.35
CA CYS A 133 23.73 -2.08 -24.75
C CYS A 133 24.18 -3.32 -25.54
N ILE A 134 23.74 -4.52 -25.16
CA ILE A 134 24.15 -5.77 -25.80
C ILE A 134 23.41 -6.01 -27.13
N SER A 135 22.18 -5.52 -27.26
CA SER A 135 21.30 -5.78 -28.41
C SER A 135 21.90 -5.49 -29.80
N PRO A 136 22.68 -4.41 -30.04
CA PRO A 136 23.22 -4.11 -31.36
C PRO A 136 24.35 -5.08 -31.75
N PHE A 137 25.12 -5.56 -30.77
CA PHE A 137 26.18 -6.55 -30.99
C PHE A 137 25.61 -7.90 -31.41
N ILE A 138 24.50 -8.32 -30.78
CA ILE A 138 23.78 -9.55 -31.14
C ILE A 138 23.20 -9.42 -32.55
N SER A 139 22.53 -8.30 -32.84
CA SER A 139 21.98 -8.00 -34.17
C SER A 139 23.06 -8.14 -35.25
N ARG A 140 24.18 -7.44 -35.08
CA ARG A 140 25.27 -7.46 -36.06
C ARG A 140 25.91 -8.83 -36.27
N LYS A 141 25.96 -9.69 -35.24
CA LYS A 141 26.63 -10.99 -35.30
C LYS A 141 25.72 -12.12 -35.80
N PHE A 142 24.44 -12.11 -35.45
CA PHE A 142 23.54 -13.26 -35.64
C PHE A 142 22.38 -13.01 -36.60
N LEU A 143 21.91 -11.77 -36.77
CA LEU A 143 20.71 -11.46 -37.54
C LEU A 143 21.00 -10.33 -38.53
N SER A 144 21.25 -10.67 -39.80
CA SER A 144 21.49 -9.70 -40.86
C SER A 144 20.36 -8.65 -40.93
N ASN A 145 20.68 -7.44 -40.47
CA ASN A 145 19.92 -6.21 -40.64
C ASN A 145 18.59 -6.07 -39.85
N THR A 146 18.35 -6.87 -38.80
CA THR A 146 17.17 -6.67 -37.93
C THR A 146 17.46 -5.71 -36.79
N GLN A 147 16.56 -4.77 -36.53
CA GLN A 147 16.69 -3.77 -35.47
C GLN A 147 16.28 -4.35 -34.09
N ILE A 148 17.04 -5.32 -33.58
CA ILE A 148 16.78 -6.01 -32.29
C ILE A 148 16.51 -5.01 -31.14
N ILE A 149 17.21 -3.87 -31.15
CA ILE A 149 17.04 -2.81 -30.15
C ILE A 149 15.59 -2.33 -30.02
N LEU A 150 14.83 -2.25 -31.13
CA LEU A 150 13.42 -1.82 -31.10
C LEU A 150 12.54 -2.88 -30.42
N TYR A 151 12.80 -4.16 -30.68
CA TYR A 151 12.08 -5.25 -30.01
C TYR A 151 12.37 -5.27 -28.52
N VAL A 152 13.62 -5.07 -28.12
CA VAL A 152 14.01 -4.98 -26.70
C VAL A 152 13.30 -3.79 -26.03
N LEU A 153 13.26 -2.62 -26.68
CA LEU A 153 12.51 -1.46 -26.18
C LEU A 153 11.02 -1.77 -26.02
N PHE A 154 10.39 -2.32 -27.06
CA PHE A 154 8.96 -2.64 -27.04
C PHE A 154 8.62 -3.64 -25.93
N VAL A 155 9.36 -4.75 -25.85
CA VAL A 155 9.18 -5.78 -24.82
C VAL A 155 9.43 -5.20 -23.42
N GLY A 156 10.45 -4.36 -23.26
CA GLY A 156 10.76 -3.74 -21.97
C GLY A 156 9.66 -2.79 -21.47
N TYR A 157 9.11 -1.97 -22.36
CA TYR A 157 7.97 -1.12 -22.03
C TYR A 157 6.69 -1.93 -21.77
N ALA A 158 6.41 -2.94 -22.59
CA ALA A 158 5.27 -3.84 -22.37
C ALA A 158 5.37 -4.56 -21.02
N PHE A 159 6.56 -5.04 -20.66
CA PHE A 159 6.83 -5.65 -19.35
C PHE A 159 6.53 -4.68 -18.20
N ASN A 160 6.97 -3.42 -18.30
CA ASN A 160 6.64 -2.39 -17.30
C ASN A 160 5.13 -2.19 -17.14
N VAL A 161 4.37 -2.11 -18.24
CA VAL A 161 2.90 -1.99 -18.18
C VAL A 161 2.27 -3.20 -17.50
N VAL A 162 2.71 -4.41 -17.85
CA VAL A 162 2.20 -5.66 -17.26
C VAL A 162 2.47 -5.69 -15.75
N ILE A 163 3.68 -5.34 -15.30
CA ILE A 163 4.01 -5.29 -13.88
C ILE A 163 3.12 -4.29 -13.13
N VAL A 164 2.90 -3.11 -13.70
CA VAL A 164 2.03 -2.10 -13.06
C VAL A 164 0.60 -2.60 -12.96
N PHE A 165 0.10 -3.27 -14.00
CA PHE A 165 -1.25 -3.84 -14.00
C PHE A 165 -1.41 -4.96 -12.98
N ILE A 166 -0.46 -5.91 -12.92
CA ILE A 166 -0.45 -6.99 -11.91
C ILE A 166 -0.39 -6.39 -10.51
N THR A 167 0.46 -5.39 -10.29
CA THR A 167 0.60 -4.72 -9.01
C THR A 167 -0.69 -3.99 -8.62
N ALA A 168 -1.34 -3.30 -9.56
CA ALA A 168 -2.63 -2.64 -9.34
C ALA A 168 -3.72 -3.65 -8.96
N MET A 169 -3.77 -4.81 -9.62
CA MET A 169 -4.72 -5.88 -9.29
C MET A 169 -4.51 -6.43 -7.87
N LYS A 170 -3.24 -6.65 -7.46
CA LYS A 170 -2.91 -7.08 -6.10
C LYS A 170 -3.27 -6.02 -5.05
N LEU A 171 -3.00 -4.75 -5.35
CA LEU A 171 -3.35 -3.62 -4.49
C LEU A 171 -4.85 -3.47 -4.27
N ARG A 172 -5.66 -3.75 -5.31
CA ARG A 172 -7.13 -3.76 -5.20
C ARG A 172 -7.61 -4.85 -4.24
N ARG A 173 -6.91 -5.99 -4.18
CA ARG A 173 -7.17 -7.10 -3.25
C ARG A 173 -6.58 -6.89 -1.84
N ASN A 174 -6.03 -5.71 -1.54
CA ASN A 174 -5.30 -5.40 -0.30
C ASN A 174 -4.11 -6.36 -0.04
N ASP A 175 -3.57 -6.95 -1.09
CA ASP A 175 -2.37 -7.77 -1.00
C ASP A 175 -1.14 -6.88 -1.25
N PHE A 176 -0.38 -6.61 -0.19
CA PHE A 176 0.85 -5.83 -0.22
C PHE A 176 2.12 -6.68 -0.38
N ASN A 177 1.97 -8.00 -0.54
CA ASN A 177 3.07 -8.96 -0.72
C ASN A 177 3.44 -9.13 -2.20
N PHE A 178 3.82 -8.03 -2.85
CA PHE A 178 4.33 -8.04 -4.22
C PHE A 178 5.73 -7.43 -4.28
N LEU A 179 6.45 -7.75 -5.36
CA LEU A 179 7.79 -7.22 -5.66
C LEU A 179 8.76 -7.37 -4.47
N LYS A 180 8.69 -8.49 -3.74
CA LYS A 180 9.65 -8.83 -2.69
C LYS A 180 10.96 -9.24 -3.37
N THR A 181 11.86 -8.28 -3.54
CA THR A 181 13.23 -8.54 -3.99
C THR A 181 14.11 -8.84 -2.78
N SER A 182 15.04 -9.79 -2.92
CA SER A 182 16.07 -10.07 -1.89
C SER A 182 17.10 -8.94 -1.79
N LEU A 183 17.38 -8.27 -2.92
CA LEU A 183 18.21 -7.09 -2.99
C LEU A 183 17.44 -5.84 -2.53
N ARG A 184 17.98 -5.17 -1.51
CA ARG A 184 17.51 -3.89 -0.98
C ARG A 184 18.58 -2.83 -1.25
N LEU A 185 18.29 -1.91 -2.15
CA LEU A 185 19.17 -0.77 -2.48
C LEU A 185 18.81 0.47 -1.63
N LEU A 186 17.65 0.44 -0.96
CA LEU A 186 17.05 1.44 -0.07
C LEU A 186 16.36 0.75 1.11
#